data_AF-A0A452Y289-F1
#
_entry.id   AF-A0A452Y289-F1
#
_cell.length_a   1.000
_cell.length_b   1.000
_cell.length_c   1.000
_cell.angle_alpha   90.00
_cell.angle_beta   90.00
_cell.angle_gamma   90.00
#
_symmetry.space_group_name_H-M   'P 1'
#
loop_
_entity.id
_entity.type
_entity.pdbx_description
1 polymer ?
#
loop_
_entity_poly.entity_id
_entity_poly.type
_entity_poly.pdbx_seq_one_letter_code
_entity_poly.pdbx_strand_id
1 'polypeptide(L)'
;EFCTVSSSLQPAQRMQLSRDLAGRGVFDIISDVLRSQEKVLVSAGTDILHYLTQDPNLLRSYIANHEESSREGISLLGLLIEGIATDFGGEMLCQFLEILKVLLDGCTADTVTQCRDFIELFYEKCFDKLINIIESSRVEEYSAKLEILYNICELLCFCARHHPYKIKITFFGSNSMEKILTLTRRRERSLVVAAVRIMRTIIGAGRNV
;
A
#
# COMPACT_ATOMS: atom_id res chain seq x y z
N GLU A 1 15.56 3.96 -18.68
CA GLU A 1 16.42 2.92 -19.30
C GLU A 1 16.58 1.67 -18.45
N PHE A 2 16.94 1.78 -17.16
CA PHE A 2 17.11 0.62 -16.27
C PHE A 2 15.95 -0.38 -16.29
N CYS A 3 14.72 0.05 -15.97
CA CYS A 3 13.56 -0.87 -15.88
C CYS A 3 13.22 -1.56 -17.22
N THR A 4 13.45 -0.89 -18.35
CA THR A 4 13.24 -1.46 -19.68
C THR A 4 14.24 -2.58 -19.96
N VAL A 5 15.52 -2.35 -19.67
CA VAL A 5 16.59 -3.33 -19.88
C VAL A 5 16.44 -4.50 -18.92
N SER A 6 16.17 -4.24 -17.64
CA SER A 6 16.05 -5.29 -16.62
C SER A 6 14.81 -6.17 -16.85
N SER A 7 13.72 -5.61 -17.37
CA SER A 7 12.51 -6.39 -17.69
C SER A 7 12.70 -7.35 -18.86
N SER A 8 13.70 -7.13 -19.72
CA SER A 8 14.05 -8.03 -20.83
C SER A 8 14.84 -9.28 -20.40
N LEU A 9 15.33 -9.30 -19.15
CA LEU A 9 16.12 -10.39 -18.61
C LEU A 9 15.27 -11.64 -18.33
N GLN A 10 15.92 -12.81 -18.37
CA GLN A 10 15.27 -14.06 -17.97
C GLN A 10 14.82 -14.01 -16.49
N PRO A 11 13.73 -14.70 -16.09
CA PRO A 11 13.22 -14.64 -14.73
C PRO A 11 14.27 -14.89 -13.64
N ALA A 12 15.16 -15.87 -13.84
CA ALA A 12 16.23 -16.17 -12.88
C ALA A 12 17.24 -15.01 -12.73
N GLN A 13 17.58 -14.34 -13.84
CA GLN A 13 18.49 -13.19 -13.84
C GLN A 13 17.84 -11.97 -13.17
N ARG A 14 16.54 -11.77 -13.35
CA ARG A 14 15.79 -10.69 -12.68
C ARG A 14 15.80 -10.87 -11.17
N MET A 15 15.52 -12.08 -10.69
CA MET A 15 15.55 -12.41 -9.25
C MET A 15 16.95 -12.19 -8.67
N GLN A 16 17.99 -12.62 -9.37
CA GLN A 16 19.37 -12.41 -8.93
C GLN A 16 19.73 -10.92 -8.84
N LEU A 17 19.39 -10.15 -9.88
CA LEU A 17 19.62 -8.70 -9.90
C LEU A 17 18.90 -7.98 -8.74
N SER A 18 17.64 -8.35 -8.46
CA SER A 18 16.89 -7.77 -7.33
C SER A 18 17.57 -8.05 -5.99
N ARG A 19 18.11 -9.26 -5.79
CA ARG A 19 18.86 -9.63 -4.58
C ARG A 19 20.18 -8.89 -4.47
N ASP A 20 20.91 -8.75 -5.57
CA ASP A 20 22.19 -8.04 -5.61
C ASP A 20 22.01 -6.55 -5.30
N LEU A 21 20.95 -5.93 -5.83
CA LEU A 21 20.59 -4.54 -5.53
C LEU A 21 20.16 -4.36 -4.07
N ALA A 22 19.30 -5.26 -3.57
CA ALA A 22 18.88 -5.26 -2.17
C ALA A 22 20.09 -5.38 -1.23
N GLY A 23 21.02 -6.30 -1.52
CA GLY A 23 22.26 -6.49 -0.75
C GLY A 23 23.22 -5.30 -0.80
N ARG A 24 23.06 -4.37 -1.75
CA ARG A 24 23.84 -3.15 -1.89
C ARG A 24 23.15 -1.90 -1.32
N GLY A 25 22.02 -2.05 -0.63
CA GLY A 25 21.32 -0.93 0.01
C GLY A 25 20.44 -0.12 -0.94
N VAL A 26 19.94 -0.72 -2.03
CA VAL A 26 19.07 0.00 -2.97
C VAL A 26 17.80 0.56 -2.31
N PHE A 27 17.26 -0.12 -1.29
CA PHE A 27 16.05 0.32 -0.60
C PHE A 27 16.27 1.58 0.23
N ASP A 28 17.47 1.78 0.79
CA ASP A 28 17.82 3.01 1.49
C ASP A 28 17.86 4.19 0.52
N ILE A 29 18.52 3.99 -0.63
CA ILE A 29 18.59 4.99 -1.71
C ILE A 29 17.19 5.33 -2.22
N ILE A 30 16.35 4.32 -2.47
CA ILE A 30 14.96 4.54 -2.91
C ILE A 30 14.19 5.31 -1.84
N SER A 31 14.36 4.99 -0.56
CA SER A 31 13.70 5.70 0.53
C SER A 31 14.05 7.19 0.53
N ASP A 32 15.31 7.53 0.27
CA ASP A 32 15.75 8.93 0.14
C ASP A 32 15.17 9.60 -1.12
N VAL A 33 15.16 8.90 -2.25
CA VAL A 33 14.58 9.38 -3.51
C VAL A 33 13.09 9.67 -3.36
N LEU A 34 12.34 8.80 -2.65
CA LEU A 34 10.91 8.97 -2.42
C LEU A 34 10.58 10.13 -1.46
N ARG A 35 11.55 10.63 -0.68
CA ARG A 35 11.40 11.86 0.13
C ARG A 35 11.62 13.15 -0.68
N SER A 36 12.04 13.04 -1.93
CA SER A 36 12.29 14.20 -2.78
C SER A 36 11.01 14.98 -3.08
N GLN A 37 11.13 16.30 -3.21
CA GLN A 37 10.05 17.17 -3.70
C GLN A 37 9.92 17.11 -5.23
N GLU A 38 10.90 16.55 -5.92
CA GLU A 38 10.90 16.46 -7.38
C GLU A 38 10.13 15.22 -7.84
N LYS A 39 8.97 15.44 -8.47
CA LYS A 39 8.12 14.36 -8.99
C LYS A 39 8.84 13.39 -9.92
N VAL A 40 9.83 13.86 -10.69
CA VAL A 40 10.62 13.03 -11.60
C VAL A 40 11.48 12.04 -10.82
N LEU A 41 12.08 12.46 -9.71
CA LEU A 41 12.86 11.59 -8.84
C LEU A 41 11.97 10.57 -8.15
N VAL A 42 10.84 11.01 -7.58
CA VAL A 42 9.86 10.11 -6.95
C VAL A 42 9.35 9.07 -7.96
N SER A 43 9.01 9.49 -9.19
CA SER A 43 8.60 8.57 -10.26
C SER A 43 9.66 7.52 -10.56
N ALA A 44 10.92 7.94 -10.76
CA ALA A 44 12.00 7.01 -11.05
C ALA A 44 12.26 6.04 -9.88
N GLY A 45 12.19 6.53 -8.64
CA GLY A 45 12.28 5.70 -7.43
C GLY A 45 11.15 4.67 -7.35
N THR A 46 9.91 5.09 -7.62
CA THR A 46 8.74 4.21 -7.67
C THR A 46 8.85 3.16 -8.76
N ASP A 47 9.34 3.51 -9.96
CA ASP A 47 9.55 2.57 -11.06
C ASP A 47 10.57 1.48 -10.69
N ILE A 48 11.68 1.86 -10.06
CA ILE A 48 12.70 0.90 -9.59
C ILE A 48 12.13 0.05 -8.45
N LEU A 49 11.40 0.65 -7.51
CA LEU A 49 10.79 -0.07 -6.42
C LEU A 49 9.75 -1.09 -6.92
N HIS A 50 8.93 -0.70 -7.88
CA HIS A 50 7.98 -1.58 -8.56
C HIS A 50 8.71 -2.74 -9.24
N TYR A 51 9.81 -2.48 -9.95
CA TYR A 51 10.64 -3.56 -10.50
C TYR A 51 11.11 -4.54 -9.41
N LEU A 52 11.52 -4.04 -8.24
CA LEU A 52 11.98 -4.86 -7.11
C LEU A 52 10.84 -5.68 -6.46
N THR A 53 9.57 -5.31 -6.64
CA THR A 53 8.43 -6.11 -6.12
C THR A 53 8.23 -7.47 -6.80
N GLN A 54 9.02 -7.80 -7.83
CA GLN A 54 9.07 -9.15 -8.40
C GLN A 54 9.50 -10.21 -7.38
N ASP A 55 10.30 -9.84 -6.39
CA ASP A 55 10.57 -10.64 -5.18
C ASP A 55 10.06 -9.86 -3.95
N PRO A 56 8.76 -9.92 -3.64
CA PRO A 56 8.16 -9.06 -2.62
C PRO A 56 8.74 -9.33 -1.22
N ASN A 57 9.34 -10.51 -1.00
CA ASN A 57 9.89 -10.89 0.29
C ASN A 57 11.15 -10.12 0.65
N LEU A 58 11.94 -9.69 -0.33
CA LEU A 58 13.07 -8.79 -0.10
C LEU A 58 12.59 -7.47 0.50
N LEU A 59 11.56 -6.89 -0.11
CA LEU A 59 10.99 -5.62 0.35
C LEU A 59 10.26 -5.76 1.68
N ARG A 60 9.48 -6.83 1.88
CA ARG A 60 8.83 -7.13 3.17
C ARG A 60 9.85 -7.27 4.30
N SER A 61 10.91 -8.04 4.07
CA SER A 61 11.96 -8.26 5.07
C SER A 61 12.73 -6.97 5.37
N TYR A 62 13.04 -6.18 4.34
CA TYR A 62 13.65 -4.87 4.52
C TYR A 62 12.77 -3.97 5.41
N ILE A 63 11.48 -3.82 5.07
CA ILE A 63 10.54 -3.00 5.83
C ILE A 63 10.40 -3.49 7.27
N ALA A 64 10.17 -4.79 7.49
CA ALA A 64 10.00 -5.36 8.83
C ALA A 64 11.24 -5.16 9.72
N ASN A 65 12.45 -5.31 9.16
CA ASN A 65 13.69 -5.17 9.93
C ASN A 65 14.07 -3.71 10.23
N HIS A 66 13.66 -2.75 9.40
CA HIS A 66 14.09 -1.35 9.52
C HIS A 66 13.03 -0.43 10.17
N GLU A 67 11.82 -0.94 10.44
CA GLU A 67 10.78 -0.19 11.15
C GLU A 67 11.10 0.05 12.63
N GLU A 68 11.67 -0.94 13.35
CA GLU A 68 12.02 -0.77 14.77
C GLU A 68 13.18 0.21 15.01
N SER A 69 14.03 0.43 14.00
CA SER A 69 15.20 1.31 14.08
C SER A 69 14.89 2.76 13.66
N SER A 70 13.67 3.04 13.19
CA SER A 70 13.25 4.36 12.70
C SER A 70 12.97 5.36 13.83
N ARG A 71 14.02 5.74 14.57
CA ARG A 71 13.89 6.78 15.62
C ARG A 71 13.82 8.21 15.07
N GLU A 72 14.05 8.45 13.77
CA GLU A 72 14.18 9.83 13.23
C GLU A 72 13.52 10.08 11.85
N GLY A 73 12.75 9.16 11.26
CA GLY A 73 12.17 9.40 9.93
C GLY A 73 11.00 8.51 9.52
N ILE A 74 10.32 8.90 8.44
CA ILE A 74 9.22 8.12 7.82
C ILE A 74 9.82 6.84 7.21
N SER A 75 9.31 5.68 7.60
CA SER A 75 9.74 4.38 7.05
C SER A 75 9.38 4.24 5.57
N LEU A 76 9.97 3.28 4.86
CA LEU A 76 9.61 3.01 3.46
C LEU A 76 8.12 2.64 3.31
N LEU A 77 7.55 1.91 4.27
CA LEU A 77 6.11 1.67 4.31
C LEU A 77 5.32 2.97 4.50
N GLY A 78 5.78 3.85 5.40
CA GLY A 78 5.20 5.19 5.57
C GLY A 78 5.21 6.00 4.27
N LEU A 79 6.32 5.98 3.52
CA LEU A 79 6.46 6.66 2.24
C LEU A 79 5.51 6.09 1.17
N LEU A 80 5.29 4.77 1.15
CA LEU A 80 4.29 4.16 0.25
C LEU A 80 2.86 4.62 0.59
N ILE A 81 2.54 4.75 1.89
CA ILE A 81 1.24 5.25 2.34
C ILE A 81 1.07 6.74 2.01
N GLU A 82 2.11 7.55 2.19
CA GLU A 82 2.12 8.94 1.74
C GLU A 82 1.98 9.03 0.23
N GLY A 83 2.64 8.14 -0.51
CA GLY A 83 2.54 8.02 -1.96
C GLY A 83 1.11 7.89 -2.46
N ILE A 84 0.32 6.95 -1.90
CA ILE A 84 -1.10 6.81 -2.25
C ILE A 84 -2.01 7.93 -1.74
N ALA A 85 -1.52 8.74 -0.80
CA ALA A 85 -2.24 9.88 -0.22
C ALA A 85 -1.85 11.23 -0.85
N THR A 86 -0.83 11.27 -1.69
CA THR A 86 -0.25 12.50 -2.24
C THR A 86 -0.66 12.72 -3.69
N ASP A 87 -0.92 13.97 -4.05
CA ASP A 87 -1.33 14.37 -5.40
C ASP A 87 -0.15 14.42 -6.38
N PHE A 88 0.40 13.25 -6.70
CA PHE A 88 1.42 13.11 -7.72
C PHE A 88 0.87 13.11 -9.15
N GLY A 89 -0.42 12.79 -9.31
CA GLY A 89 -1.07 12.47 -10.59
C GLY A 89 -1.45 10.99 -10.66
N GLY A 90 -2.41 10.65 -11.53
CA GLY A 90 -3.09 9.35 -11.49
C GLY A 90 -2.21 8.11 -11.69
N GLU A 91 -1.27 8.16 -12.64
CA GLU A 91 -0.41 7.01 -12.95
C GLU A 91 0.49 6.61 -11.77
N MET A 92 1.16 7.59 -11.15
CA MET A 92 2.04 7.32 -10.01
C MET A 92 1.26 6.87 -8.78
N LEU A 93 0.07 7.44 -8.56
CA LEU A 93 -0.86 7.00 -7.52
C LEU A 93 -1.25 5.53 -7.69
N CYS A 94 -1.55 5.10 -8.93
CA CYS A 94 -1.81 3.69 -9.23
C CYS A 94 -0.57 2.81 -8.99
N GLN A 95 0.64 3.26 -9.34
CA GLN A 95 1.86 2.48 -9.09
C GLN A 95 2.09 2.22 -7.59
N PHE A 96 1.94 3.23 -6.73
CA PHE A 96 2.04 3.04 -5.28
C PHE A 96 1.00 2.04 -4.76
N LEU A 97 -0.23 2.12 -5.27
CA LEU A 97 -1.31 1.18 -4.95
C LEU A 97 -0.93 -0.26 -5.34
N GLU A 98 -0.40 -0.47 -6.55
CA GLU A 98 -0.01 -1.80 -7.02
C GLU A 98 1.16 -2.37 -6.21
N ILE A 99 2.17 -1.57 -5.86
CA ILE A 99 3.25 -1.98 -4.95
C ILE A 99 2.67 -2.46 -3.62
N LEU A 100 1.78 -1.68 -3.01
CA LEU A 100 1.15 -2.06 -1.74
C LEU A 100 0.32 -3.35 -1.87
N LYS A 101 -0.45 -3.52 -2.94
CA LYS A 101 -1.21 -4.75 -3.20
C LYS A 101 -0.28 -5.95 -3.33
N VAL A 102 0.82 -5.85 -4.08
CA VAL A 102 1.80 -6.94 -4.21
C VAL A 102 2.40 -7.31 -2.85
N LEU A 103 2.73 -6.33 -2.02
CA LEU A 103 3.25 -6.58 -0.68
C LEU A 103 2.21 -7.18 0.26
N LEU A 104 0.94 -6.82 0.09
CA LEU A 104 -0.19 -7.35 0.85
C LEU A 104 -0.77 -8.64 0.25
N ASP A 105 -0.32 -9.09 -0.93
CA ASP A 105 -0.86 -10.31 -1.54
C ASP A 105 -0.24 -11.57 -0.92
N GLY A 106 -1.04 -12.64 -0.90
CA GLY A 106 -0.93 -13.80 -0.03
C GLY A 106 0.47 -14.42 0.10
N CYS A 107 0.74 -14.92 1.31
CA CYS A 107 2.00 -15.58 1.64
C CYS A 107 2.05 -16.99 1.04
N THR A 108 3.17 -17.36 0.41
CA THR A 108 3.45 -18.78 0.10
C THR A 108 3.95 -19.50 1.35
N ALA A 109 3.85 -20.83 1.42
CA ALA A 109 4.25 -21.63 2.59
C ALA A 109 5.69 -21.32 3.08
N ASP A 110 6.60 -21.02 2.15
CA ASP A 110 8.02 -20.74 2.43
C ASP A 110 8.28 -19.30 2.91
N THR A 111 7.27 -18.42 2.84
CA THR A 111 7.42 -16.97 3.07
C THR A 111 6.41 -16.44 4.10
N VAL A 112 5.69 -17.34 4.78
CA VAL A 112 4.59 -17.03 5.71
C VAL A 112 5.01 -16.06 6.81
N THR A 113 6.20 -16.22 7.38
CA THR A 113 6.68 -15.36 8.47
C THR A 113 6.82 -13.90 8.01
N GLN A 114 7.66 -13.64 7.00
CA GLN A 114 7.94 -12.28 6.50
C GLN A 114 6.66 -11.58 6.01
N CYS A 115 5.78 -12.34 5.35
CA CYS A 115 4.52 -11.83 4.85
C CYS A 115 3.51 -11.55 5.98
N ARG A 116 3.39 -12.44 6.98
CA ARG A 116 2.55 -12.19 8.17
C ARG A 116 3.04 -10.96 8.92
N ASP A 117 4.34 -10.88 9.18
CA ASP A 117 4.93 -9.78 9.95
C ASP A 117 4.71 -8.43 9.23
N PHE A 118 4.86 -8.40 7.90
CA PHE A 118 4.50 -7.21 7.09
C PHE A 118 3.01 -6.86 7.15
N ILE A 119 2.12 -7.84 7.04
CA ILE A 119 0.67 -7.61 7.13
C ILE A 119 0.32 -7.05 8.52
N GLU A 120 0.88 -7.60 9.58
CA GLU A 120 0.67 -7.13 10.96
C GLU A 120 1.12 -5.68 11.11
N LEU A 121 2.32 -5.36 10.63
CA LEU A 121 2.86 -4.01 10.62
C LEU A 121 1.95 -3.02 9.86
N PHE A 122 1.47 -3.39 8.67
CA PHE A 122 0.55 -2.56 7.89
C PHE A 122 -0.73 -2.23 8.67
N TYR A 123 -1.36 -3.24 9.28
CA TYR A 123 -2.58 -3.02 10.05
C TYR A 123 -2.35 -2.21 11.32
N GLU A 124 -1.19 -2.37 11.97
CA GLU A 124 -0.85 -1.63 13.19
C GLU A 124 -0.51 -0.16 12.92
N LYS A 125 0.27 0.12 11.87
CA LYS A 125 0.86 1.46 11.66
C LYS A 125 0.15 2.29 10.59
N CYS A 126 -0.50 1.65 9.62
CA CYS A 126 -0.96 2.32 8.39
C CYS A 126 -2.47 2.34 8.25
N PHE A 127 -3.17 1.31 8.72
CA PHE A 127 -4.62 1.18 8.50
C PHE A 127 -5.40 2.41 9.00
N ASP A 128 -5.16 2.84 10.24
CA ASP A 128 -5.85 4.01 10.80
C ASP A 128 -5.51 5.31 10.07
N LYS A 129 -4.29 5.45 9.54
CA LYS A 129 -3.90 6.62 8.72
C LYS A 129 -4.76 6.71 7.46
N LEU A 130 -4.97 5.59 6.78
CA LEU A 130 -5.82 5.51 5.58
C LEU A 130 -7.28 5.84 5.88
N ILE A 131 -7.79 5.31 7.00
CA ILE A 131 -9.15 5.58 7.45
C ILE A 131 -9.33 7.06 7.84
N ASN A 132 -8.34 7.68 8.45
CA ASN A 132 -8.36 9.10 8.81
C ASN A 132 -8.35 10.03 7.59
N ILE A 133 -7.68 9.65 6.49
CA ILE A 133 -7.74 10.39 5.22
C ILE A 133 -9.17 10.38 4.67
N ILE A 134 -9.85 9.23 4.70
CA ILE A 134 -11.26 9.12 4.31
C ILE A 134 -12.14 10.02 5.17
N GLU A 135 -11.94 10.02 6.48
CA GLU A 135 -12.70 10.85 7.42
C GLU A 135 -12.48 12.35 7.20
N SER A 136 -11.23 12.76 6.97
CA SER A 136 -10.86 14.16 6.75
C SER A 136 -11.46 14.70 5.45
N SER A 137 -11.73 13.83 4.47
CA SER A 137 -12.36 14.21 3.21
C SER A 137 -13.80 14.74 3.35
N ARG A 138 -14.42 14.63 4.53
CA ARG A 138 -15.75 15.20 4.82
C ARG A 138 -15.78 16.73 4.73
N VAL A 139 -14.65 17.40 4.98
CA VAL A 139 -14.55 18.86 4.96
C VAL A 139 -14.15 19.27 3.53
N GLU A 140 -15.03 19.98 2.81
CA GLU A 140 -14.82 20.36 1.40
C GLU A 140 -13.52 21.17 1.19
N GLU A 141 -13.06 21.90 2.21
CA GLU A 141 -11.81 22.69 2.21
C GLU A 141 -10.52 21.86 2.23
N TYR A 142 -10.58 20.59 2.62
CA TYR A 142 -9.43 19.67 2.69
C TYR A 142 -9.71 18.35 1.95
N SER A 143 -10.68 18.35 1.03
CA SER A 143 -11.08 17.15 0.31
C SER A 143 -9.89 16.61 -0.49
N ALA A 144 -9.32 15.50 -0.02
CA ALA A 144 -8.43 14.69 -0.84
C ALA A 144 -9.08 14.48 -2.21
N LYS A 145 -8.27 14.53 -3.28
CA LYS A 145 -8.79 14.35 -4.63
C LYS A 145 -9.54 13.02 -4.73
N LEU A 146 -10.57 12.99 -5.58
CA LEU A 146 -11.41 11.81 -5.82
C LEU A 146 -10.58 10.54 -6.06
N GLU A 147 -9.50 10.67 -6.82
CA GLU A 147 -8.59 9.58 -7.20
C GLU A 147 -7.86 8.99 -6.00
N ILE A 148 -7.40 9.81 -5.07
CA ILE A 148 -6.76 9.37 -3.81
C ILE A 148 -7.76 8.55 -2.99
N LEU A 149 -8.97 9.07 -2.81
CA LEU A 149 -10.03 8.36 -2.07
C LEU A 149 -10.39 7.03 -2.74
N TYR A 150 -10.42 7.01 -4.07
CA TYR A 150 -10.69 5.79 -4.83
C TYR A 150 -9.60 4.73 -4.61
N ASN A 151 -8.32 5.12 -4.69
CA ASN A 151 -7.20 4.19 -4.47
C ASN A 151 -7.17 3.65 -3.04
N ILE A 152 -7.43 4.49 -2.04
CA ILE A 152 -7.54 4.03 -0.65
C ILE A 152 -8.71 3.04 -0.52
N CYS A 153 -9.89 3.36 -1.08
CA CYS A 153 -11.02 2.43 -1.09
C CYS A 153 -10.70 1.12 -1.81
N GLU A 154 -9.94 1.17 -2.89
CA GLU A 154 -9.52 -0.01 -3.64
C GLU A 154 -8.57 -0.89 -2.82
N LEU A 155 -7.59 -0.29 -2.15
CA LEU A 155 -6.68 -0.98 -1.24
C LEU A 155 -7.44 -1.63 -0.08
N LEU A 156 -8.37 -0.91 0.56
CA LEU A 156 -9.20 -1.46 1.62
C LEU A 156 -10.07 -2.62 1.12
N CYS A 157 -10.59 -2.54 -0.09
CA CYS A 157 -11.36 -3.61 -0.70
C CYS A 157 -10.49 -4.82 -1.10
N PHE A 158 -9.21 -4.60 -1.43
CA PHE A 158 -8.22 -5.65 -1.61
C PHE A 158 -7.96 -6.36 -0.27
N CYS A 159 -7.63 -5.61 0.78
CA CYS A 159 -7.47 -6.13 2.13
C CYS A 159 -8.69 -6.92 2.62
N ALA A 160 -9.90 -6.46 2.32
CA ALA A 160 -11.15 -7.15 2.66
C ALA A 160 -11.27 -8.56 2.04
N ARG A 161 -10.68 -8.76 0.85
CA ARG A 161 -10.72 -10.04 0.13
C ARG A 161 -9.58 -10.97 0.53
N HIS A 162 -8.37 -10.42 0.71
CA HIS A 162 -7.16 -11.21 0.94
C HIS A 162 -6.95 -11.51 2.43
N HIS A 163 -7.39 -10.61 3.32
CA HIS A 163 -7.18 -10.71 4.78
C HIS A 163 -8.50 -10.67 5.55
N PRO A 164 -9.52 -11.49 5.21
CA PRO A 164 -10.88 -11.32 5.72
C PRO A 164 -10.98 -11.38 7.25
N TYR A 165 -10.12 -12.17 7.92
CA TYR A 165 -10.10 -12.23 9.38
C TYR A 165 -9.43 -11.01 10.00
N LYS A 166 -8.23 -10.63 9.55
CA LYS A 166 -7.45 -9.52 10.11
C LYS A 166 -8.16 -8.19 9.92
N ILE A 167 -8.64 -7.90 8.70
CA ILE A 167 -9.37 -6.66 8.43
C ILE A 167 -10.64 -6.59 9.29
N LYS A 168 -11.36 -7.69 9.46
CA LYS A 168 -12.59 -7.74 10.25
C LYS A 168 -12.33 -7.39 11.72
N ILE A 169 -11.29 -7.97 12.31
CA ILE A 169 -10.89 -7.67 13.69
C ILE A 169 -10.52 -6.19 13.82
N THR A 170 -9.67 -5.64 12.94
CA THR A 170 -9.27 -4.23 12.98
C THR A 170 -10.46 -3.30 12.76
N PHE A 171 -11.35 -3.65 11.83
CA PHE A 171 -12.51 -2.85 11.45
C PHE A 171 -13.59 -2.77 12.53
N PHE A 172 -13.85 -3.89 13.23
CA PHE A 172 -14.81 -3.93 14.33
C PHE A 172 -14.22 -3.49 15.67
N GLY A 173 -12.89 -3.57 15.82
CA GLY A 173 -12.18 -3.03 16.98
C GLY A 173 -12.01 -1.50 16.96
N SER A 174 -12.40 -0.82 15.87
CA SER A 174 -12.26 0.62 15.67
C SER A 174 -13.57 1.24 15.15
N ASN A 175 -13.65 2.57 15.06
CA ASN A 175 -14.76 3.28 14.42
C ASN A 175 -14.62 3.38 12.87
N SER A 176 -13.79 2.52 12.26
CA SER A 176 -13.52 2.51 10.82
C SER A 176 -14.80 2.34 9.97
N MET A 177 -15.76 1.56 10.47
CA MET A 177 -17.07 1.38 9.85
C MET A 177 -17.80 2.70 9.64
N GLU A 178 -17.93 3.48 10.72
CA GLU A 178 -18.62 4.77 10.68
C GLU A 178 -17.90 5.72 9.71
N LYS A 179 -16.56 5.74 9.77
CA LYS A 179 -15.73 6.59 8.90
C LYS A 179 -15.93 6.26 7.42
N ILE A 180 -15.91 4.99 7.03
CA ILE A 180 -16.16 4.60 5.63
C ILE A 180 -17.59 4.87 5.20
N LEU A 181 -18.58 4.66 6.08
CA LEU A 181 -19.97 4.95 5.76
C LEU A 181 -20.19 6.43 5.44
N THR A 182 -19.32 7.35 5.85
CA THR A 182 -19.47 8.76 5.45
C THR A 182 -19.23 9.03 3.99
N LEU A 183 -18.52 8.14 3.28
CA LEU A 183 -18.44 8.18 1.83
C LEU A 183 -19.81 7.95 1.14
N THR A 184 -20.77 7.31 1.82
CA THR A 184 -22.11 7.09 1.26
C THR A 184 -22.95 8.36 1.15
N ARG A 185 -22.53 9.42 1.85
CA ARG A 185 -23.20 10.73 1.84
C ARG A 185 -22.63 11.67 0.78
N ARG A 186 -21.58 11.26 0.07
CA ARG A 186 -20.91 12.05 -0.96
C ARG A 186 -21.74 12.13 -2.24
N ARG A 187 -21.54 13.21 -3.01
CA ARG A 187 -22.21 13.40 -4.31
C ARG A 187 -21.66 12.44 -5.37
N GLU A 188 -20.40 12.06 -5.24
CA GLU A 188 -19.67 11.26 -6.19
C GLU A 188 -20.06 9.78 -6.06
N ARG A 189 -20.90 9.31 -7.00
CA ARG A 189 -21.50 7.97 -6.96
C ARG A 189 -20.48 6.83 -6.93
N SER A 190 -19.32 7.03 -7.54
CA SER A 190 -18.23 6.04 -7.53
C SER A 190 -17.73 5.74 -6.12
N LEU A 191 -17.55 6.76 -5.27
CA LEU A 191 -17.14 6.60 -3.87
C LEU A 191 -18.23 5.94 -3.03
N VAL A 192 -19.50 6.28 -3.27
CA VAL A 192 -20.63 5.61 -2.62
C VAL A 192 -20.62 4.11 -2.92
N VAL A 193 -20.46 3.74 -4.19
CA VAL A 193 -20.38 2.33 -4.60
C VAL A 193 -19.16 1.63 -4.01
N ALA A 194 -18.01 2.29 -3.97
CA ALA A 194 -16.79 1.73 -3.38
C ALA A 194 -16.97 1.46 -1.88
N ALA A 195 -17.56 2.39 -1.13
CA ALA A 195 -17.86 2.22 0.29
C ALA A 195 -18.83 1.06 0.54
N VAL A 196 -19.93 0.99 -0.22
CA VAL A 196 -20.89 -0.13 -0.12
C VAL A 196 -20.22 -1.47 -0.45
N ARG A 197 -19.33 -1.50 -1.45
CA ARG A 197 -18.55 -2.70 -1.78
C ARG A 197 -17.69 -3.15 -0.61
N ILE A 198 -16.91 -2.24 0.01
CA ILE A 198 -16.08 -2.54 1.17
C ILE A 198 -16.94 -3.10 2.31
N MET A 199 -18.01 -2.41 2.68
CA MET A 199 -18.93 -2.82 3.75
C MET A 199 -19.49 -4.22 3.50
N ARG A 200 -19.99 -4.47 2.28
CA ARG A 200 -20.52 -5.78 1.88
C ARG A 200 -19.44 -6.86 1.94
N THR A 201 -18.22 -6.59 1.49
CA THR A 201 -17.14 -7.58 1.51
C THR A 201 -16.73 -7.92 2.94
N ILE A 202 -16.54 -6.93 3.82
CA ILE A 202 -16.12 -7.16 5.21
C ILE A 202 -17.21 -7.88 6.02
N ILE A 203 -18.48 -7.48 5.86
CA ILE A 203 -19.61 -8.14 6.54
C ILE A 203 -19.88 -9.52 5.94
N GLY A 204 -19.81 -9.64 4.62
CA GLY A 204 -20.14 -10.86 3.87
C GLY A 204 -19.08 -11.95 3.95
N ALA A 205 -17.80 -11.62 4.21
CA ALA A 205 -16.71 -12.57 4.32
C ALA A 205 -16.84 -13.59 5.48
N GLY A 206 -17.91 -13.51 6.28
CA GLY A 206 -18.28 -14.51 7.29
C GLY A 206 -19.40 -15.49 6.87
N ARG A 207 -19.85 -15.48 5.61
CA ARG A 207 -20.87 -16.43 5.09
C ARG A 207 -20.25 -17.43 4.10
N ASN A 208 -19.23 -18.16 4.53
CA ASN A 208 -18.94 -19.46 3.93
C ASN A 208 -19.44 -20.49 4.93
N VAL A 209 -20.68 -20.94 4.72
CA VAL A 209 -21.24 -22.16 5.31
C VAL A 209 -20.63 -23.35 4.58
#